data_AF-A0A3G3C7C8-F1
#
_entry.id   AF-A0A3G3C7C8-F1
#
_cell.length_a   1.000
_cell.length_b   1.000
_cell.length_c   1.000
_cell.angle_alpha   90.00
_cell.angle_beta   90.00
_cell.angle_gamma   90.00
#
_symmetry.space_group_name_H-M   'P 1'
#
loop_
_entity.id
_entity.type
_entity.pdbx_description
1 polymer ?
#
loop_
_entity_poly.entity_id
_entity_poly.type
_entity_poly.pdbx_seq_one_letter_code
_entity_poly.pdbx_strand_id
1 'polypeptide(L)'
;LFKYSLNYYFNMFKYYSVVVFSGSMWFMPLIFTKGVSKMSLTIGLNSIKYIDLGWSEYFGAQNLYYVLMKIAGFNQWFQTNDLKSYLVIFLITLILIMFII
;
A
#
# COMPACT_ATOMS: atom_id res chain seq x y z
N LEU A 1 57.03 -17.73 34.99
CA LEU A 1 55.71 -17.06 34.92
C LEU A 1 55.41 -16.56 33.50
N PHE A 2 56.21 -15.64 32.92
CA PHE A 2 55.96 -15.06 31.59
C PHE A 2 55.92 -16.09 30.43
N LYS A 3 56.78 -17.10 30.44
CA LYS A 3 56.78 -18.17 29.41
C LYS A 3 55.56 -19.10 29.49
N TYR A 4 55.02 -19.30 30.71
CA TYR A 4 53.83 -20.13 30.94
C TYR A 4 52.55 -19.39 30.53
N SER A 5 52.46 -18.08 30.80
CA SER A 5 51.32 -17.27 30.35
C SER A 5 51.26 -17.19 28.82
N LEU A 6 52.40 -16.99 28.14
CA LEU A 6 52.47 -17.00 26.67
C LEU A 6 52.01 -18.35 26.08
N ASN A 7 52.47 -19.47 26.65
CA ASN A 7 52.08 -20.79 26.17
C ASN A 7 50.57 -21.06 26.36
N TYR A 8 49.98 -20.54 27.44
CA TYR A 8 48.54 -20.60 27.66
C TYR A 8 47.76 -19.79 26.63
N TYR A 9 48.21 -18.57 26.30
CA TYR A 9 47.62 -17.74 25.24
C TYR A 9 47.65 -18.47 23.88
N PHE A 10 48.79 -19.04 23.47
CA PHE A 10 48.88 -19.81 22.22
C PHE A 10 48.01 -21.06 22.21
N ASN A 11 47.82 -21.72 23.35
CA ASN A 11 46.93 -22.88 23.44
C ASN A 11 45.44 -22.48 23.37
N MET A 12 45.07 -21.29 23.86
CA MET A 12 43.71 -20.75 23.74
C MET A 12 43.34 -20.41 22.29
N PHE A 13 44.29 -19.96 21.46
CA PHE A 13 44.04 -19.71 20.04
C PHE A 13 43.60 -20.98 19.27
N LYS A 14 43.92 -22.19 19.76
CA LYS A 14 43.41 -23.44 19.16
C LYS A 14 41.89 -23.58 19.26
N TYR A 15 41.27 -22.98 20.28
CA TYR A 15 39.82 -23.01 20.51
C TYR A 15 39.12 -21.74 20.04
N TYR A 16 39.81 -20.87 19.30
CA TYR A 16 39.28 -19.58 18.86
C TYR A 16 37.95 -19.70 18.11
N SER A 17 37.79 -20.70 17.23
CA SER A 17 36.54 -20.94 16.50
C SER A 17 35.36 -21.23 17.41
N VAL A 18 35.57 -22.02 18.47
CA VAL A 18 34.53 -22.38 19.45
C VAL A 18 34.15 -21.17 20.28
N VAL A 19 35.12 -20.37 20.71
CA VAL A 19 34.89 -19.13 21.47
C VAL A 19 34.16 -18.07 20.62
N VAL A 20 34.50 -17.95 19.34
CA VAL A 20 33.80 -17.04 18.41
C VAL A 20 32.37 -17.54 18.13
N PHE A 21 32.19 -18.84 17.96
CA PHE A 21 30.85 -19.41 17.74
C PHE A 21 29.94 -19.23 18.97
N SER A 22 30.44 -19.52 20.18
CA SER A 22 29.69 -19.29 21.41
C SER A 22 29.49 -17.80 21.71
N GLY A 23 30.51 -16.97 21.46
CA GLY A 23 30.46 -15.52 21.64
C GLY A 23 29.51 -14.82 20.67
N SER A 24 29.36 -15.34 19.44
CA SER A 24 28.38 -14.85 18.46
C SER A 24 26.95 -15.37 18.69
N MET A 25 26.71 -16.05 19.81
CA MET A 25 25.43 -16.69 20.15
C MET A 25 24.93 -17.56 19.00
N TRP A 26 25.80 -18.42 18.46
CA TRP A 26 25.47 -19.36 17.36
C TRP A 26 24.84 -18.68 16.14
N PHE A 27 25.29 -17.47 15.80
CA PHE A 27 24.72 -16.65 14.70
C PHE A 27 23.21 -16.36 14.83
N MET A 28 22.63 -16.54 16.02
CA MET A 28 21.21 -16.35 16.28
C MET A 28 20.73 -14.93 15.92
N PRO A 29 21.49 -13.84 16.22
CA PRO A 29 21.09 -12.50 15.79
C PRO A 29 20.88 -12.39 14.28
N LEU A 30 21.71 -13.04 13.45
CA LEU A 30 21.59 -12.99 11.98
C LEU A 30 20.36 -13.77 11.49
N ILE A 31 20.07 -14.92 12.09
CA ILE A 31 18.92 -15.77 11.73
C ILE A 31 17.61 -15.04 12.00
N PHE A 32 17.48 -14.41 13.17
CA PHE A 32 16.25 -13.69 13.54
C PHE A 32 16.12 -12.36 12.79
N THR A 33 17.22 -11.62 12.61
CA THR A 33 17.17 -10.31 11.92
C THR A 33 16.97 -10.42 10.41
N LYS A 34 17.58 -11.40 9.72
CA LYS A 34 17.44 -11.51 8.25
C LYS A 34 16.47 -12.59 7.80
N GLY A 35 16.37 -13.69 8.54
CA GLY A 35 15.47 -14.80 8.19
C GLY A 35 14.04 -14.51 8.64
N VAL A 36 13.84 -14.48 9.96
CA VAL A 36 12.50 -14.42 10.57
C VAL A 36 11.81 -13.08 10.30
N SER A 37 12.52 -11.96 10.45
CA SER A 37 11.90 -10.63 10.27
C SER A 37 11.45 -10.37 8.82
N LYS A 38 12.18 -10.91 7.83
CA LYS A 38 11.91 -10.66 6.41
C LYS A 38 10.52 -11.12 6.00
N MET A 39 10.06 -12.25 6.52
CA MET A 39 8.73 -12.78 6.22
C MET A 39 7.63 -11.83 6.70
N SER A 40 7.71 -11.39 7.96
CA SER A 40 6.75 -10.41 8.52
C SER A 40 6.75 -9.10 7.74
N LEU A 41 7.94 -8.59 7.39
CA LEU A 41 8.08 -7.38 6.58
C LEU A 41 7.46 -7.53 5.19
N THR A 42 7.68 -8.65 4.51
CA THR A 42 7.09 -8.88 3.18
C THR A 42 5.57 -8.99 3.23
N ILE A 43 5.02 -9.59 4.29
CA ILE A 43 3.57 -9.69 4.47
C ILE A 43 2.99 -8.28 4.73
N GLY A 44 3.64 -7.48 5.58
CA GLY A 44 3.23 -6.09 5.84
C GLY A 44 3.30 -5.21 4.59
N LEU A 45 4.33 -5.37 3.75
CA LEU A 45 4.43 -4.65 2.47
C LEU A 45 3.31 -5.05 1.51
N ASN A 46 3.01 -6.34 1.43
CA ASN A 46 1.92 -6.82 0.58
C ASN A 46 0.56 -6.35 1.10
N SER A 47 0.33 -6.33 2.42
CA SER A 47 -0.94 -5.84 2.96
C SER A 47 -1.15 -4.36 2.62
N ILE A 48 -0.14 -3.51 2.81
CA ILE A 48 -0.24 -2.07 2.47
C ILE A 48 -0.51 -1.90 0.97
N LYS A 49 0.21 -2.64 0.12
CA LYS A 49 0.08 -2.50 -1.34
C LYS A 49 -1.28 -2.93 -1.87
N TYR A 50 -1.80 -4.07 -1.40
CA TYR A 50 -3.04 -4.62 -1.93
C TYR A 50 -4.28 -4.07 -1.23
N ILE A 51 -4.23 -3.90 0.08
CA ILE A 51 -5.38 -3.49 0.87
C ILE A 51 -5.50 -1.97 0.82
N ASP A 52 -4.52 -1.26 1.38
CA ASP A 52 -4.60 0.19 1.58
C ASP A 52 -4.50 0.95 0.24
N LEU A 53 -3.46 0.66 -0.55
CA LEU A 53 -3.22 1.35 -1.82
C LEU A 53 -4.00 0.75 -2.99
N GLY A 54 -4.56 -0.45 -2.84
CA GLY A 54 -5.28 -1.15 -3.90
C GLY A 54 -6.78 -1.08 -3.69
N TRP A 55 -7.29 -1.94 -2.81
CA TRP A 55 -8.72 -2.14 -2.62
C TRP A 55 -9.40 -0.90 -2.05
N SER A 56 -8.85 -0.25 -1.01
CA SER A 56 -9.51 0.93 -0.45
C SER A 56 -9.49 2.14 -1.38
N GLU A 57 -8.46 2.31 -2.23
CA GLU A 57 -8.49 3.36 -3.26
C GLU A 57 -9.52 3.05 -4.34
N TYR A 58 -9.57 1.79 -4.80
CA TYR A 58 -10.52 1.34 -5.81
C TYR A 58 -11.98 1.42 -5.34
N PHE A 59 -12.29 1.04 -4.10
CA PHE A 59 -13.66 1.15 -3.58
C PHE A 59 -13.97 2.52 -2.97
N GLY A 60 -12.95 3.34 -2.74
CA GLY A 60 -13.08 4.66 -2.16
C GLY A 60 -13.11 5.77 -3.21
N ALA A 61 -12.27 6.78 -2.99
CA ALA A 61 -12.37 8.06 -3.67
C ALA A 61 -12.08 7.99 -5.19
N GLN A 62 -11.16 7.13 -5.66
CA GLN A 62 -10.79 7.11 -7.08
C GLN A 62 -11.93 6.64 -7.99
N ASN A 63 -12.59 5.54 -7.62
CA ASN A 63 -13.71 5.04 -8.42
C ASN A 63 -14.95 5.91 -8.28
N LEU A 64 -15.21 6.45 -7.08
CA LEU A 64 -16.27 7.45 -6.90
C LEU A 64 -16.05 8.67 -7.80
N TYR A 65 -14.83 9.20 -7.85
CA TYR A 65 -14.47 10.28 -8.76
C TYR A 65 -14.73 9.91 -10.22
N TYR A 66 -14.33 8.71 -10.65
CA TYR A 66 -14.54 8.25 -12.02
C TYR A 66 -16.03 8.13 -12.39
N VAL A 67 -16.85 7.60 -11.48
CA VAL A 67 -18.31 7.50 -11.66
C VAL A 67 -18.93 8.89 -11.73
N LEU A 68 -18.58 9.78 -10.81
CA LEU A 68 -19.08 11.16 -10.79
C LEU A 68 -18.69 11.92 -12.06
N MET A 69 -17.47 11.72 -12.56
CA MET A 69 -17.01 12.33 -13.80
C MET A 69 -17.81 11.84 -15.01
N LYS A 70 -18.16 10.55 -15.08
CA LYS A 70 -19.04 10.02 -16.14
C LYS A 70 -20.44 10.63 -16.08
N ILE A 71 -21.02 10.72 -14.88
CA ILE A 71 -22.35 11.33 -14.68
C ILE A 71 -22.32 12.81 -15.07
N ALA A 72 -21.29 13.54 -14.64
CA ALA A 72 -21.09 14.93 -15.01
C ALA A 72 -20.94 15.10 -16.53
N GLY A 73 -20.22 14.20 -17.21
CA GLY A 73 -20.10 14.20 -18.67
C GLY A 73 -21.44 13.99 -19.39
N PHE A 74 -22.29 13.09 -18.89
CA PHE A 74 -23.64 12.90 -19.43
C PHE A 74 -24.52 14.14 -19.22
N ASN A 75 -24.46 14.75 -18.03
CA ASN A 75 -25.19 15.98 -17.74
C ASN A 75 -24.70 17.15 -18.63
N GLN A 76 -23.39 17.28 -18.81
CA GLN A 76 -22.81 18.28 -19.69
C GLN A 76 -23.33 18.11 -21.13
N TRP A 77 -23.35 16.88 -21.64
CA TRP A 77 -23.89 16.59 -22.97
C TRP A 77 -25.36 17.01 -23.12
N PHE A 78 -26.19 16.81 -22.09
CA PHE A 78 -27.57 17.30 -22.08
C PHE A 78 -27.68 18.83 -22.02
N GLN A 79 -26.74 19.51 -21.35
CA GLN A 79 -26.70 20.97 -21.25
C GLN A 79 -26.11 21.65 -22.48
N THR A 80 -25.24 20.97 -23.23
CA THR A 80 -24.62 21.47 -24.47
C THR A 80 -25.58 21.37 -25.66
N ASN A 81 -26.79 21.89 -25.49
CA ASN A 81 -27.80 22.00 -26.53
C ASN A 81 -27.90 23.46 -26.99
N ASP A 82 -28.25 23.65 -28.26
CA ASP A 82 -28.55 24.99 -28.77
C ASP A 82 -29.76 25.59 -28.04
N LEU A 83 -29.82 26.92 -27.99
CA LEU A 83 -30.89 27.66 -27.31
C LEU A 83 -32.28 27.27 -27.85
N LYS A 84 -32.38 26.94 -29.15
CA LYS A 84 -33.64 26.49 -29.78
C LYS A 84 -34.19 25.21 -29.14
N SER A 85 -33.35 24.19 -28.96
CA SER A 85 -33.74 22.93 -28.31
C SER A 85 -34.15 23.13 -26.85
N TYR A 86 -33.46 24.02 -26.13
CA TYR A 86 -33.80 24.34 -24.74
C TYR A 86 -35.20 24.95 -24.62
N LEU A 87 -35.56 25.87 -25.52
CA LEU A 87 -36.89 26.48 -25.55
C LEU A 87 -38.00 25.47 -25.84
N VAL A 88 -37.75 24.48 -26.70
CA VAL A 88 -38.73 23.41 -26.98
C VAL A 88 -39.00 22.57 -25.73
N ILE A 89 -37.96 22.16 -25.01
CA ILE A 89 -38.09 21.42 -23.75
C ILE A 89 -38.85 22.26 -22.71
N PHE A 90 -38.52 23.55 -22.60
CA PHE A 90 -39.22 24.46 -21.70
C PHE A 90 -40.72 24.57 -22.01
N LEU A 91 -41.10 24.73 -23.28
CA LEU A 91 -42.50 24.78 -23.68
C LEU A 91 -43.24 23.47 -23.38
N ILE A 92 -42.62 22.31 -23.65
CA ILE A 92 -43.19 21.01 -23.29
C ILE A 92 -43.43 20.91 -21.79
N THR A 93 -42.47 21.34 -20.96
CA THR A 93 -42.64 21.32 -19.50
C THR A 93 -43.75 22.25 -19.02
N LEU A 94 -43.90 23.45 -19.62
CA LEU A 94 -45.01 24.35 -19.29
C LEU A 94 -46.36 23.73 -19.62
N ILE A 95 -46.48 23.10 -20.79
CA ILE A 95 -47.71 22.42 -21.20
C ILE A 95 -48.05 21.28 -20.24
N LEU A 96 -47.06 20.46 -19.85
CA LEU A 96 -47.26 19.40 -18.86
C LEU A 96 -47.73 19.94 -17.50
N ILE A 97 -47.12 21.04 -17.04
CA ILE A 97 -47.54 21.71 -15.80
C ILE A 97 -48.99 22.19 -15.91
N MET A 98 -49.38 22.77 -17.04
CA MET A 98 -50.77 23.19 -17.30
C MET A 98 -51.77 22.03 -17.39
N PHE A 99 -51.32 20.79 -17.67
CA PHE A 99 -52.18 19.61 -17.68
C PHE A 99 -52.31 18.94 -16.31
N ILE A 100 -51.30 19.10 -15.45
CA ILE A 100 -51.28 18.55 -14.09
C ILE A 100 -52.06 19.44 -13.12
N ILE A 101 -52.01 20.76 -13.34
CA ILE A 101 -52.84 21.77 -12.66
C ILE A 101 -54.23 21.77 -13.27
#